data_AF-A0A8T0Y1A9-F1
#
_entry.id   AF-A0A8T0Y1A9-F1
#
_cell.length_a   1.000
_cell.length_b   1.000
_cell.length_c   1.000
_cell.angle_alpha   90.00
_cell.angle_beta   90.00
_cell.angle_gamma   90.00
#
_symmetry.space_group_name_H-M   'P 1'
#
loop_
_entity.id
_entity.type
_entity.pdbx_description
1 polymer ?
#
loop_
_entity_poly.entity_id
_entity_poly.type
_entity_poly.pdbx_seq_one_letter_code
_entity_poly.pdbx_strand_id
1 'polypeptide(L)'
;MWPYSYDECDADVFDPSFQRISACEDNPGYGLNPNQGRGAPEIDVLEGGGLAISSSLQIAPGMPEDYRLFPINTSTGDFSYCLYSYNCLTPGANYIDVPTTYYQQERGHKSWYQGLRYAANNYCDQNAQDKQDYDTVAASVKKGITENTCAVDTCPASGDVNADLSEID
;
A
#
# COMPACT_ATOMS: atom_id res chain seq x y z
N MET A 1 -13.05 -6.81 8.27
CA MET A 1 -12.82 -8.27 8.15
C MET A 1 -13.39 -8.72 6.82
N TRP A 2 -12.53 -8.96 5.84
CA TRP A 2 -12.96 -9.43 4.52
C TRP A 2 -13.58 -10.84 4.62
N PRO A 3 -14.56 -11.16 3.75
CA PRO A 3 -15.22 -12.46 3.76
C PRO A 3 -14.22 -13.60 3.60
N TYR A 4 -14.49 -14.67 4.32
CA TYR A 4 -13.59 -15.77 4.63
C TYR A 4 -14.10 -17.05 3.96
N SER A 5 -13.18 -17.82 3.40
CA SER A 5 -13.23 -19.27 3.48
C SER A 5 -11.81 -19.68 3.84
N TYR A 6 -11.65 -20.45 4.92
CA TYR A 6 -10.37 -21.11 5.19
C TYR A 6 -10.53 -22.60 4.93
N ASP A 7 -11.60 -23.19 5.47
CA ASP A 7 -11.91 -24.61 5.43
C ASP A 7 -13.37 -24.93 5.05
N GLU A 8 -14.24 -23.93 4.93
CA GLU A 8 -15.65 -24.11 4.58
C GLU A 8 -16.01 -23.52 3.21
N CYS A 9 -16.61 -24.33 2.36
CA CYS A 9 -17.21 -23.89 1.10
C CYS A 9 -18.71 -23.63 1.29
N ASP A 10 -19.08 -22.35 1.37
CA ASP A 10 -20.47 -21.90 1.50
C ASP A 10 -20.80 -20.85 0.43
N ALA A 11 -21.22 -21.34 -0.74
CA ALA A 11 -21.56 -20.50 -1.89
C ALA A 11 -22.87 -19.70 -1.70
N ASP A 12 -23.68 -20.05 -0.70
CA ASP A 12 -24.92 -19.34 -0.39
C ASP A 12 -24.62 -18.06 0.42
N VAL A 13 -23.55 -18.07 1.21
CA VAL A 13 -23.08 -16.91 1.99
C VAL A 13 -22.15 -16.02 1.18
N PHE A 14 -21.28 -16.59 0.33
CA PHE A 14 -20.31 -15.84 -0.45
C PHE A 14 -20.05 -16.48 -1.82
N ASP A 15 -20.27 -15.73 -2.90
CA ASP A 15 -20.00 -16.21 -4.26
C ASP A 15 -18.50 -16.55 -4.41
N PRO A 16 -18.15 -17.84 -4.63
CA PRO A 16 -16.74 -18.27 -4.68
C PRO A 16 -15.94 -17.59 -5.80
N SER A 17 -16.59 -17.05 -6.82
CA SER A 17 -15.92 -16.33 -7.92
C SER A 17 -15.24 -15.03 -7.47
N PHE A 18 -15.66 -14.45 -6.34
CA PHE A 18 -15.03 -13.26 -5.76
C PHE A 18 -13.73 -13.55 -5.01
N GLN A 19 -13.41 -14.83 -4.75
CA GLN A 19 -12.18 -15.23 -4.07
C GLN A 19 -11.52 -16.41 -4.77
N ARG A 20 -10.47 -16.13 -5.55
CA ARG A 20 -9.70 -17.13 -6.31
C ARG A 20 -9.08 -18.24 -5.45
N ILE A 21 -8.75 -17.96 -4.19
CA ILE A 21 -8.19 -18.93 -3.24
C ILE A 21 -9.24 -19.14 -2.14
N SER A 22 -10.11 -20.13 -2.33
CA SER A 22 -11.25 -20.43 -1.45
C SER A 22 -11.34 -21.92 -1.13
N ALA A 23 -12.10 -22.28 -0.09
CA ALA A 23 -12.35 -23.68 0.25
C ALA A 23 -13.25 -24.41 -0.76
N CYS A 24 -13.86 -23.68 -1.71
CA CYS A 24 -14.64 -24.25 -2.80
C CYS A 24 -13.80 -24.67 -4.02
N GLU A 25 -12.52 -24.29 -4.08
CA GLU A 25 -11.64 -24.52 -5.22
C GLU A 25 -10.74 -25.74 -4.97
N ASP A 26 -10.91 -26.80 -5.77
CA ASP A 26 -10.14 -28.05 -5.65
C ASP A 26 -8.83 -28.02 -6.46
N ASN A 27 -8.65 -27.04 -7.33
CA ASN A 27 -7.45 -26.83 -8.11
C ASN A 27 -7.00 -25.35 -8.17
N PRO A 28 -6.59 -24.78 -7.03
CA PRO A 28 -6.20 -23.36 -6.96
C PRO A 28 -4.89 -23.04 -7.72
N GLY A 29 -4.13 -24.07 -8.11
CA GLY A 29 -2.86 -23.94 -8.81
C GLY A 29 -1.70 -23.46 -7.91
N TYR A 30 -0.54 -23.21 -8.52
CA TYR A 30 0.64 -22.55 -7.91
C TYR A 30 1.14 -23.15 -6.58
N GLY A 31 0.95 -24.45 -6.35
CA GLY A 31 1.40 -25.15 -5.14
C GLY A 31 0.52 -24.94 -3.90
N LEU A 32 -0.68 -24.39 -4.08
CA LEU A 32 -1.66 -24.20 -3.01
C LEU A 32 -2.44 -25.51 -2.74
N ASN A 33 -2.94 -25.66 -1.51
CA ASN A 33 -3.70 -26.84 -1.12
C ASN A 33 -5.13 -26.80 -1.71
N PRO A 34 -5.63 -27.91 -2.28
CA PRO A 34 -7.04 -28.05 -2.65
C PRO A 34 -7.98 -27.79 -1.47
N ASN A 35 -9.11 -27.12 -1.74
CA ASN A 35 -10.17 -26.85 -0.76
C ASN A 35 -9.68 -26.14 0.51
N GLN A 36 -8.64 -25.33 0.38
CA GLN A 36 -8.14 -24.46 1.44
C GLN A 36 -8.18 -23.02 0.95
N GLY A 37 -9.06 -22.23 1.56
CA GLY A 37 -9.13 -20.81 1.26
C GLY A 37 -8.06 -20.01 2.01
N ARG A 38 -7.79 -18.79 1.54
CA ARG A 38 -6.67 -17.97 2.08
C ARG A 38 -6.91 -17.44 3.51
N GLY A 39 -8.12 -17.62 4.05
CA GLY A 39 -8.56 -16.93 5.27
C GLY A 39 -8.71 -15.41 5.08
N ALA A 40 -8.80 -14.67 6.18
CA ALA A 40 -8.83 -13.21 6.14
C ALA A 40 -7.39 -12.66 6.11
N PRO A 41 -6.93 -12.04 4.99
CA PRO A 41 -5.59 -11.47 4.92
C PRO A 41 -5.45 -10.17 5.73
N GLU A 42 -6.56 -9.61 6.22
CA GLU A 42 -6.64 -8.27 6.78
C GLU A 42 -7.73 -8.19 7.87
N ILE A 43 -7.38 -7.56 9.00
CA ILE A 43 -8.31 -7.24 10.10
C ILE A 43 -8.47 -5.73 10.18
N ASP A 44 -9.56 -5.20 9.65
CA ASP A 44 -9.88 -3.78 9.72
C ASP A 44 -10.31 -3.41 11.13
N VAL A 45 -9.48 -2.63 11.84
CA VAL A 45 -9.79 -2.14 13.20
C VAL A 45 -10.58 -0.83 13.13
N LEU A 46 -10.33 -0.02 12.12
CA LEU A 46 -11.08 1.18 11.78
C LEU A 46 -11.04 1.39 10.26
N GLU A 47 -12.21 1.33 9.63
CA GLU A 47 -12.39 1.57 8.20
C GLU A 47 -13.33 2.77 8.02
N GLY A 48 -12.91 3.74 7.23
CA GLY A 48 -13.67 4.89 6.78
C GLY A 48 -13.73 4.92 5.25
N GLY A 49 -14.61 5.76 4.69
CA GLY A 49 -14.90 5.74 3.26
C GLY A 49 -13.67 6.02 2.39
N GLY A 50 -13.18 4.99 1.69
CA GLY A 50 -12.29 4.99 0.52
C GLY A 50 -10.99 5.81 0.61
N LEU A 51 -11.13 7.13 0.68
CA LEU A 51 -10.05 8.12 0.69
C LEU A 51 -9.79 8.74 2.07
N ALA A 52 -10.69 8.53 3.04
CA ALA A 52 -10.67 9.30 4.29
C ALA A 52 -9.80 8.67 5.38
N ILE A 53 -10.06 7.41 5.72
CA ILE A 53 -9.36 6.70 6.80
C ILE A 53 -9.43 5.22 6.45
N SER A 54 -8.30 4.53 6.32
CA SER A 54 -8.27 3.07 6.45
C SER A 54 -7.13 2.74 7.39
N SER A 55 -7.46 2.09 8.51
CA SER A 55 -6.46 1.48 9.38
C SER A 55 -6.84 0.03 9.57
N SER A 56 -6.14 -0.83 8.85
CA SER A 56 -6.20 -2.24 9.05
C SER A 56 -4.99 -2.71 9.84
N LEU A 57 -5.26 -3.61 10.80
CA LEU A 57 -4.24 -4.54 11.22
C LEU A 57 -4.13 -5.56 10.09
N GLN A 58 -3.32 -5.23 9.09
CA GLN A 58 -2.69 -6.29 8.31
C GLN A 58 -1.80 -7.01 9.31
N ILE A 59 -2.22 -8.21 9.73
CA ILE A 59 -1.27 -9.19 10.22
C ILE A 59 -0.47 -9.58 8.97
N ALA A 60 0.44 -8.71 8.55
CA ALA A 60 1.53 -9.05 7.67
C ALA A 60 2.54 -9.72 8.60
N PRO A 61 2.51 -11.06 8.76
CA PRO A 61 3.40 -11.73 9.69
C PRO A 61 4.84 -11.38 9.31
N GLY A 62 5.50 -10.58 10.15
CA GLY A 62 6.95 -10.45 10.15
C GLY A 62 7.58 -9.24 9.44
N MET A 63 6.85 -8.17 9.05
CA MET A 63 7.56 -6.93 8.67
C MET A 63 8.21 -6.30 9.92
N PRO A 64 9.56 -6.24 10.00
CA PRO A 64 10.24 -5.67 11.15
C PRO A 64 9.99 -4.16 11.25
N GLU A 65 10.13 -3.60 12.45
CA GLU A 65 9.81 -2.19 12.72
C GLU A 65 10.70 -1.21 11.95
N ASP A 66 11.92 -1.59 11.61
CA ASP A 66 12.85 -0.75 10.83
C ASP A 66 12.40 -0.52 9.38
N TYR A 67 11.54 -1.38 8.83
CA TYR A 67 10.95 -1.21 7.49
C TYR A 67 9.58 -0.54 7.48
N ARG A 68 9.04 -0.17 8.64
CA ARG A 68 7.76 0.54 8.74
C ARG A 68 7.95 2.05 8.60
N LEU A 69 6.84 2.78 8.42
CA LEU A 69 6.82 4.24 8.52
C LEU A 69 7.42 4.71 9.85
N PHE A 70 8.05 5.87 9.84
CA PHE A 70 8.59 6.44 11.07
C PHE A 70 7.45 6.73 12.06
N PRO A 71 7.65 6.46 13.36
CA PRO A 71 6.67 6.85 14.37
C PRO A 71 6.57 8.37 14.40
N ILE A 72 5.35 8.88 14.53
CA ILE A 72 5.12 10.32 14.67
C ILE A 72 5.83 10.87 15.92
N ASN A 73 6.40 12.07 15.79
CA ASN A 73 6.96 12.80 16.90
C ASN A 73 5.96 13.85 17.39
N THR A 74 5.27 13.59 18.50
CA THR A 74 4.27 14.52 19.04
C THR A 74 4.82 15.90 19.42
N SER A 75 6.15 16.03 19.58
CA SER A 75 6.80 17.31 19.86
C SER A 75 6.82 18.25 18.65
N THR A 76 6.62 17.75 17.43
CA THR A 76 6.45 18.59 16.23
C THR A 76 5.04 19.18 16.13
N GLY A 77 4.12 18.77 17.01
CA GLY A 77 2.69 19.07 16.91
C GLY A 77 1.89 17.99 16.17
N ASP A 78 2.53 16.88 15.77
CA ASP A 78 1.86 15.76 15.13
C ASP A 78 0.99 14.96 16.11
N PHE A 79 -0.12 14.44 15.58
CA PHE A 79 -0.98 13.46 16.23
C PHE A 79 -1.23 12.32 15.25
N SER A 80 -1.65 11.15 15.74
CA SER A 80 -1.82 9.94 14.92
C SER A 80 -2.70 10.15 13.68
N TYR A 81 -3.60 11.14 13.71
CA TYR A 81 -4.43 11.51 12.59
C TYR A 81 -3.65 11.95 11.34
N CYS A 82 -2.47 12.58 11.51
CA CYS A 82 -1.70 13.10 10.39
C CYS A 82 -1.23 12.01 9.41
N LEU A 83 -1.07 10.77 9.90
CA LEU A 83 -0.68 9.61 9.10
C LEU A 83 -1.75 9.30 8.04
N TYR A 84 -3.03 9.44 8.41
CA TYR A 84 -4.15 9.15 7.50
C TYR A 84 -4.34 10.24 6.46
N SER A 85 -3.95 11.48 6.76
CA SER A 85 -4.01 12.61 5.84
C SER A 85 -2.69 12.90 5.13
N TYR A 86 -1.65 12.07 5.32
CA TYR A 86 -0.34 12.21 4.70
C TYR A 86 0.30 13.61 4.87
N ASN A 87 0.05 14.24 6.02
CA ASN A 87 0.47 15.61 6.32
C ASN A 87 1.20 15.75 7.66
N CYS A 88 1.77 14.66 8.17
CA CYS A 88 2.64 14.70 9.34
C CYS A 88 3.84 15.63 9.07
N LEU A 89 4.24 16.37 10.09
CA LEU A 89 5.43 17.20 10.11
C LEU A 89 6.70 16.36 10.34
N THR A 90 6.56 15.19 10.96
CA THR A 90 7.63 14.22 11.19
C THR A 90 8.13 13.66 9.84
N PRO A 91 9.43 13.80 9.51
CA PRO A 91 9.99 13.22 8.30
C PRO A 91 9.87 11.70 8.26
N GLY A 92 9.49 11.13 7.11
CA GLY A 92 9.36 9.67 6.94
C GLY A 92 8.08 9.06 7.54
N ALA A 93 7.22 9.86 8.17
CA ALA A 93 5.96 9.39 8.71
C ALA A 93 4.84 9.31 7.65
N ASN A 94 4.94 10.09 6.56
CA ASN A 94 3.88 10.14 5.53
C ASN A 94 3.99 9.00 4.52
N TYR A 95 5.18 8.76 3.98
CA TYR A 95 5.43 7.72 2.97
C TYR A 95 6.75 7.01 3.25
N ILE A 96 6.82 5.73 2.90
CA ILE A 96 8.05 4.95 3.04
C ILE A 96 9.10 5.50 2.07
N ASP A 97 10.35 5.61 2.51
CA ASP A 97 11.48 6.18 1.74
C ASP A 97 11.31 7.65 1.28
N VAL A 98 10.41 8.42 1.92
CA VAL A 98 10.20 9.85 1.62
C VAL A 98 10.26 10.68 2.92
N PRO A 99 11.19 11.65 3.05
CA PRO A 99 12.22 12.03 2.09
C PRO A 99 13.31 10.97 1.94
N THR A 100 13.84 10.81 0.72
CA THR A 100 14.77 9.72 0.38
C THR A 100 16.08 9.79 1.16
N THR A 101 16.66 10.98 1.30
CA THR A 101 17.92 11.16 2.04
C THR A 101 17.73 10.95 3.53
N TYR A 102 16.61 11.38 4.10
CA TYR A 102 16.29 11.20 5.52
C TYR A 102 16.12 9.70 5.84
N TYR A 103 15.33 8.98 5.06
CA TYR A 103 15.15 7.54 5.26
C TYR A 103 16.49 6.79 5.19
N GLN A 104 17.29 7.07 4.17
CA GLN A 104 18.61 6.44 4.01
C GLN A 104 19.57 6.77 5.16
N GLN A 105 19.50 7.98 5.72
CA GLN A 105 20.33 8.37 6.87
C GLN A 105 19.92 7.65 8.15
N GLU A 106 18.62 7.56 8.42
CA GLU A 106 18.10 7.01 9.68
C GLU A 106 18.00 5.47 9.68
N ARG A 107 17.74 4.85 8.52
CA ARG A 107 17.57 3.38 8.40
C ARG A 107 18.75 2.69 7.72
N GLY A 108 19.42 3.34 6.78
CA GLY A 108 20.57 2.76 6.08
C GLY A 108 20.22 1.69 5.02
N HIS A 109 18.94 1.39 4.82
CA HIS A 109 18.42 0.45 3.82
C HIS A 109 17.22 1.06 3.10
N LYS A 110 16.70 0.36 2.08
CA LYS A 110 15.42 0.70 1.43
C LYS A 110 14.24 0.01 2.12
N SER A 111 13.02 0.34 1.71
CA SER A 111 11.81 -0.35 2.15
C SER A 111 11.83 -1.88 1.89
N TRP A 112 10.98 -2.62 2.62
CA TRP A 112 10.90 -4.09 2.53
C TRP A 112 10.33 -4.58 1.19
N TYR A 113 9.43 -3.80 0.58
CA TYR A 113 8.81 -4.13 -0.70
C TYR A 113 9.38 -3.24 -1.79
N GLN A 114 9.88 -3.87 -2.86
CA GLN A 114 10.52 -3.20 -3.98
C GLN A 114 9.96 -3.77 -5.28
N GLY A 115 9.79 -2.92 -6.29
CA GLY A 115 9.37 -3.36 -7.62
C GLY A 115 7.91 -3.82 -7.69
N LEU A 116 7.05 -3.36 -6.77
CA LEU A 116 5.62 -3.56 -6.89
C LEU A 116 5.10 -2.79 -8.12
N ARG A 117 4.18 -3.40 -8.87
CA ARG A 117 3.58 -2.82 -10.06
C ARG A 117 2.18 -2.35 -9.74
N TYR A 118 1.87 -1.12 -10.14
CA TYR A 118 0.59 -0.48 -9.90
C TYR A 118 -0.05 -0.10 -11.24
N ALA A 119 -1.27 -0.54 -11.48
CA ALA A 119 -2.04 -0.19 -12.67
C ALA A 119 -3.22 0.70 -12.29
N ALA A 120 -3.57 1.64 -13.16
CA ALA A 120 -4.72 2.51 -12.96
C ALA A 120 -6.05 1.75 -13.21
N ASN A 121 -7.10 2.19 -12.53
CA ASN A 121 -8.46 1.79 -12.86
C ASN A 121 -8.94 2.62 -14.06
N ASN A 122 -9.04 1.99 -15.23
CA ASN A 122 -9.46 2.64 -16.48
C ASN A 122 -10.98 2.82 -16.63
N TYR A 123 -11.77 2.47 -15.61
CA TYR A 123 -13.24 2.66 -15.60
C TYR A 123 -13.68 4.04 -15.10
N CYS A 124 -12.77 4.83 -14.53
CA CYS A 124 -13.08 6.16 -13.98
C CYS A 124 -12.64 7.28 -14.94
N ASP A 125 -13.39 8.38 -14.94
CA ASP A 125 -12.99 9.59 -15.66
C ASP A 125 -11.71 10.17 -15.05
N GLN A 126 -10.78 10.60 -15.93
CA GLN A 126 -9.52 11.19 -15.51
C GLN A 126 -9.72 12.61 -14.98
N ASN A 127 -9.12 12.93 -13.82
CA ASN A 127 -8.97 14.31 -13.37
C ASN A 127 -7.72 14.93 -14.00
N ALA A 128 -7.90 16.00 -14.76
CA ALA A 128 -6.80 16.70 -15.43
C ALA A 128 -5.77 17.31 -14.45
N GLN A 129 -6.17 17.63 -13.22
CA GLN A 129 -5.27 18.19 -12.20
C GLN A 129 -4.41 17.11 -11.52
N ASP A 130 -4.88 15.86 -11.52
CA ASP A 130 -4.17 14.72 -10.90
C ASP A 130 -3.39 13.92 -11.96
N LYS A 131 -3.44 14.35 -13.23
CA LYS A 131 -2.74 13.68 -14.31
C LYS A 131 -1.24 13.87 -14.16
N GLN A 132 -0.53 12.75 -14.04
CA GLN A 132 0.93 12.75 -13.96
C GLN A 132 1.57 12.68 -15.34
N ASP A 133 2.76 13.27 -15.43
CA ASP A 133 3.69 13.07 -16.53
C ASP A 133 4.77 12.07 -16.10
N TYR A 134 4.94 11.01 -16.91
CA TYR A 134 5.85 9.91 -16.58
C TYR A 134 7.29 10.38 -16.41
N ASP A 135 7.81 11.15 -17.37
CA ASP A 135 9.20 11.58 -17.38
C ASP A 135 9.51 12.46 -16.16
N THR A 136 8.57 13.33 -15.78
CA THR A 136 8.65 14.18 -14.60
C THR A 136 8.76 13.36 -13.32
N VAL A 137 7.83 12.42 -13.09
CA VAL A 137 7.81 11.57 -11.89
C VAL A 137 9.04 10.66 -11.84
N ALA A 138 9.39 10.02 -12.95
CA ALA A 138 10.55 9.14 -13.02
C ALA A 138 11.86 9.89 -12.74
N ALA A 139 12.00 11.12 -13.26
CA ALA A 139 13.14 11.98 -12.97
C ALA A 139 13.18 12.39 -11.49
N SER A 140 12.03 12.69 -10.88
CA SER A 140 11.92 13.04 -9.46
C SER A 140 12.35 11.88 -8.56
N VAL A 141 11.77 10.69 -8.76
CA VAL A 141 12.13 9.47 -8.01
C VAL A 141 13.62 9.16 -8.17
N LYS A 142 14.16 9.26 -9.39
CA LYS A 142 15.59 9.04 -9.65
C LYS A 142 16.49 10.05 -8.94
N LYS A 143 16.07 11.31 -8.84
CA LYS A 143 16.78 12.36 -8.11
C LYS A 143 16.74 12.15 -6.60
N GLY A 144 15.72 11.46 -6.11
CA GLY A 144 15.38 11.31 -4.70
C GLY A 144 14.45 12.43 -4.25
N ILE A 145 13.37 12.04 -3.58
CA ILE A 145 12.32 12.96 -3.13
C ILE A 145 12.82 13.71 -1.90
N THR A 146 12.75 15.04 -1.95
CA THR A 146 13.22 15.92 -0.87
C THR A 146 12.09 16.43 0.02
N GLU A 147 10.89 16.44 -0.52
CA GLU A 147 9.66 16.85 0.14
C GLU A 147 9.24 15.80 1.18
N ASN A 148 8.56 16.24 2.24
CA ASN A 148 8.02 15.32 3.25
C ASN A 148 6.68 14.68 2.83
N THR A 149 6.10 15.12 1.72
CA THR A 149 4.84 14.61 1.21
C THR A 149 4.90 14.50 -0.30
N CYS A 150 4.13 13.57 -0.84
CA CYS A 150 4.04 13.32 -2.26
C CYS A 150 3.09 14.32 -2.95
N ALA A 151 3.44 14.70 -4.17
CA ALA A 151 2.65 15.53 -5.05
C ALA A 151 2.59 14.88 -6.45
N VAL A 152 1.72 15.43 -7.30
CA VAL A 152 1.45 14.92 -8.66
C VAL A 152 2.71 14.83 -9.53
N ASP A 153 3.71 15.66 -9.26
CA ASP A 153 4.97 15.78 -9.99
C ASP A 153 6.16 15.18 -9.24
N THR A 154 6.00 14.76 -7.98
CA THR A 154 7.12 14.23 -7.18
C THR A 154 7.10 12.72 -7.05
N CYS A 155 5.95 12.10 -6.72
CA CYS A 155 5.84 10.66 -6.49
C CYS A 155 4.93 9.99 -7.53
N PRO A 156 5.04 8.66 -7.75
CA PRO A 156 4.04 7.91 -8.50
C PRO A 156 2.65 8.02 -7.84
N ALA A 157 1.58 7.91 -8.63
CA ALA A 157 0.19 7.99 -8.13
C ALA A 157 -0.13 6.94 -7.05
N SER A 158 0.63 5.83 -7.01
CA SER A 158 0.53 4.84 -5.93
C SER A 158 1.05 5.32 -4.58
N GLY A 159 1.83 6.41 -4.54
CA GLY A 159 2.58 6.86 -3.37
C GLY A 159 3.81 6.00 -3.04
N ASP A 160 4.09 4.95 -3.81
CA ASP A 160 5.25 4.08 -3.62
C ASP A 160 6.42 4.50 -4.52
N VAL A 161 7.43 5.15 -3.94
CA VAL A 161 8.65 5.58 -4.65
C VAL A 161 9.59 4.41 -4.99
N ASN A 162 9.31 3.20 -4.51
CA ASN A 162 10.05 1.98 -4.82
C ASN A 162 9.32 1.08 -5.84
N ALA A 163 8.21 1.56 -6.41
CA ALA A 163 7.46 0.87 -7.44
C ALA A 163 8.29 0.60 -8.70
N ASP A 164 7.95 -0.46 -9.42
CA ASP A 164 8.43 -0.68 -10.78
C ASP A 164 7.68 0.28 -11.72
N LEU A 165 8.41 1.26 -12.25
CA LEU A 165 7.89 2.27 -13.19
C LEU A 165 8.04 1.85 -14.65
N SER A 166 8.29 0.58 -14.94
CA SER A 166 8.23 0.07 -16.32
C SER A 166 6.79 -0.01 -16.83
N GLU A 167 6.63 -0.05 -18.15
CA GLU A 167 5.32 -0.24 -18.77
C GLU A 167 4.72 -1.59 -18.36
N ILE A 168 3.41 -1.56 -18.05
CA ILE A 168 2.60 -2.75 -17.77
C ILE A 168 1.87 -3.11 -19.07
N ASP A 169 1.97 -4.39 -19.47
CA ASP A 169 1.42 -4.93 -20.72
C ASP A 169 -0.08 -5.26 -20.66
#